data_AF-A0A7X0CNF0-F1
#
_entry.id   AF-A0A7X0CNF0-F1
#
_cell.length_a   1.000
_cell.length_b   1.000
_cell.length_c   1.000
_cell.angle_alpha   90.00
_cell.angle_beta   90.00
_cell.angle_gamma   90.00
#
_symmetry.space_group_name_H-M   'P 1'
#
loop_
_entity.id
_entity.type
_entity.pdbx_description
1 polymer ?
#
loop_
_entity_poly.entity_id
_entity_poly.type
_entity_poly.pdbx_seq_one_letter_code
_entity_poly.pdbx_strand_id
1 'polypeptide(L)' 'MKTKLSNIKRDLYNVFVIGNADDRQLAKAYFLIAIPLFTLFLMFGHFPQY' A
#
# COMPACT_ATOMS: atom_id res chain seq x y z
N MET A 1 -19.32 -0.21 -7.28
CA MET A 1 -18.06 0.42 -6.79
C MET A 1 -18.02 0.60 -5.27
N LYS A 2 -19.11 0.98 -4.60
CA LYS A 2 -19.18 1.17 -3.13
C LYS A 2 -18.62 -0.01 -2.32
N THR A 3 -18.98 -1.24 -2.69
CA THR A 3 -18.52 -2.46 -2.00
C THR A 3 -17.01 -2.69 -2.14
N LYS A 4 -16.41 -2.38 -3.30
CA LYS A 4 -14.97 -2.55 -3.51
C LYS A 4 -14.15 -1.59 -2.63
N LEU A 5 -14.60 -0.34 -2.53
CA LEU A 5 -13.94 0.67 -1.69
C LEU A 5 -14.06 0.34 -0.20
N SER A 6 -15.23 -0.13 0.24
CA SER A 6 -15.44 -0.64 1.60
C SER A 6 -14.47 -1.78 1.93
N ASN A 7 -14.27 -2.72 1.00
CA ASN A 7 -13.36 -3.83 1.21
C ASN A 7 -11.90 -3.37 1.30
N ILE A 8 -11.47 -2.44 0.45
CA ILE A 8 -10.11 -1.87 0.51
C ILE A 8 -9.90 -1.15 1.85
N LYS A 9 -10.86 -0.34 2.30
CA LYS A 9 -10.76 0.36 3.59
C LYS A 9 -10.61 -0.63 4.75
N ARG A 10 -11.40 -1.71 4.75
CA ARG A 10 -11.31 -2.76 5.76
C ARG A 10 -9.96 -3.49 5.71
N ASP A 11 -9.50 -3.87 4.53
CA ASP A 11 -8.21 -4.53 4.35
C ASP A 11 -7.06 -3.64 4.86
N LEU A 12 -7.06 -2.34 4.54
CA LEU A 12 -6.07 -1.38 5.03
C LEU A 12 -6.11 -1.20 6.56
N TYR A 13 -7.31 -1.15 7.14
CA TYR A 13 -7.48 -1.05 8.60
C TYR A 13 -6.95 -2.29 9.31
N ASN A 14 -7.22 -3.48 8.77
CA ASN A 14 -6.70 -4.73 9.32
C ASN A 14 -5.17 -4.79 9.28
N VAL A 15 -4.57 -4.35 8.17
CA VAL A 15 -3.10 -4.40 7.97
C VAL A 15 -2.37 -3.35 8.81
N PHE A 16 -2.81 -2.10 8.78
CA PHE A 16 -2.06 -0.98 9.38
C PHE A 16 -2.48 -0.62 10.81
N VAL A 17 -3.66 -1.04 11.27
CA VAL A 17 -4.19 -0.66 12.59
C VAL A 17 -4.39 -1.86 13.49
N ILE A 18 -5.13 -2.88 13.04
CA ILE A 18 -5.42 -4.05 13.89
C ILE A 18 -4.21 -5.00 13.97
N GLY A 19 -3.45 -5.14 12.88
CA GLY A 19 -2.36 -6.12 12.78
C GLY A 19 -2.83 -7.57 12.62
N ASN A 20 -4.10 -7.79 12.29
CA ASN A 20 -4.69 -9.11 12.04
C ASN A 20 -5.17 -9.19 10.59
N ALA A 21 -4.21 -9.33 9.67
CA ALA A 21 -4.48 -9.38 8.24
C ALA A 21 -3.96 -10.70 7.65
N ASP A 22 -4.79 -11.33 6.82
CA ASP A 22 -4.37 -12.48 6.01
C ASP A 22 -3.35 -12.06 4.95
N ASP A 23 -2.52 -13.01 4.49
CA ASP A 23 -1.50 -12.79 3.45
C ASP A 23 -2.04 -12.07 2.21
N ARG A 24 -3.29 -12.37 1.84
CA ARG A 24 -3.95 -11.75 0.70
C ARG A 24 -4.32 -10.28 0.95
N GLN A 25 -4.74 -9.93 2.16
CA GLN A 25 -5.03 -8.54 2.54
C GLN A 25 -3.73 -7.75 2.62
N LEU A 26 -2.69 -8.37 3.18
CA LEU A 26 -1.35 -7.82 3.27
C LEU A 26 -0.77 -7.50 1.88
N ALA A 27 -0.79 -8.48 0.97
CA ALA A 27 -0.32 -8.30 -0.40
C ALA A 27 -1.07 -7.18 -1.14
N LYS A 28 -2.40 -7.11 -0.99
CA LYS A 28 -3.21 -6.03 -1.58
C LYS A 28 -2.84 -4.65 -1.02
N ALA A 29 -2.65 -4.53 0.29
CA ALA A 29 -2.26 -3.29 0.93
C ALA A 29 -0.88 -2.84 0.45
N TYR A 30 0.11 -3.73 0.42
CA TYR A 30 1.47 -3.44 -0.06
C TYR A 30 1.49 -3.04 -1.54
N PHE A 31 0.73 -3.72 -2.41
CA PHE A 31 0.62 -3.33 -3.81
C PHE A 31 0.05 -1.92 -3.98
N LEU A 32 -0.93 -1.55 -3.14
CA LEU A 32 -1.55 -0.23 -3.19
C LEU A 32 -0.56 0.88 -2.78
N ILE A 33 0.27 0.64 -1.76
CA ILE A 33 1.27 1.62 -1.30
C ILE A 33 2.56 1.60 -2.10
N ALA A 34 2.80 0.59 -2.94
CA ALA A 34 4.00 0.50 -3.76
C ALA A 34 4.11 1.69 -4.74
N ILE A 35 3.01 2.06 -5.41
CA ILE A 35 2.99 3.18 -6.36
C ILE A 35 3.42 4.50 -5.68
N PRO A 36 2.78 4.96 -4.59
CA PRO A 36 3.22 6.19 -3.93
C PRO A 36 4.65 6.09 -3.38
N LEU A 37 5.06 4.92 -2.89
CA LEU A 37 6.44 4.72 -2.45
C LEU A 37 7.45 4.90 -3.60
N PHE A 38 7.18 4.32 -4.77
CA PHE A 38 8.02 4.52 -5.96
C PHE A 38 8.04 5.97 -6.42
N THR A 39 6.92 6.69 -6.33
CA THR A 39 6.91 8.13 -6.65
C THR A 39 7.80 8.94 -5.71
N LEU A 40 7.84 8.59 -4.42
CA LEU A 40 8.76 9.23 -3.48
C LEU A 40 10.23 8.94 -3.82
N PHE A 41 10.55 7.70 -4.20
CA PHE A 41 11.89 7.35 -4.66
C PHE A 41 12.28 8.08 -5.94
N LEU A 42 11.37 8.28 -6.90
CA LEU A 42 11.69 9.04 -8.11
C LEU A 42 11.84 10.54 -7.86
N MET A 43 11.05 11.09 -6.94
CA MET A 43 11.01 12.53 -6.68
C MET A 43 12.14 12.99 -5.73
N PHE A 44 12.51 12.16 -4.76
CA PHE A 44 13.51 12.50 -3.72
C PHE A 44 14.71 11.55 -3.70
N GLY A 45 14.68 10.45 -4.44
CA GLY A 45 15.82 9.57 -4.58
C GLY A 45 16.92 10.27 -5.35
N HIS A 46 18.03 10.52 -4.69
CA HIS A 46 19.26 10.97 -5.33
C HIS A 46 19.90 9.73 -5.95
N PHE A 47 19.56 9.44 -7.20
CA PHE A 47 20.30 8.45 -7.98
C PHE A 47 21.65 9.07 -8.34
N PRO A 48 22.79 8.51 -7.87
CA PRO A 48 24.09 9.02 -8.26
C PRO A 48 24.19 8.95 -9.79
N GLN A 49 24.38 10.10 -10.42
CA GLN A 49 24.75 10.18 -11.83
C GLN A 49 26.23 9.87 -11.90
N TYR A 50 26.57 8.60 -12.17
CA TYR A 50 27.92 8.21 -12.51
C TYR A 50 28.38 8.93 -13.78
#